data_AF-A0A7X4L3T8-F1
#
_entry.id   AF-A0A7X4L3T8-F1
#
_cell.length_a   1.000
_cell.length_b   1.000
_cell.length_c   1.000
_cell.angle_alpha   90.00
_cell.angle_beta   90.00
_cell.angle_gamma   90.00
#
_symmetry.space_group_name_H-M   'P 1'
#
loop_
_entity.id
_entity.type
_entity.pdbx_description
1 polymer ?
#
loop_
_entity_poly.entity_id
_entity_poly.type
_entity_poly.pdbx_seq_one_letter_code
_entity_poly.pdbx_strand_id
1 'polypeptide(L)'
;MTDREFGKYMSAIAQGDRESLRAVYDEYLKLIFAVVYDTIRQREEAEDVTSEFFIKLYRIADSYKKGTGHKRWLVTIAKNMAIDRIRKIDREMLVDEMPERDEGKTMESQVVESLTLKQAVATLKPEEQEILDLKVVGGFTFKEIAEMKGRPIGTITWIYNQAIQKLRRCRL
;
A
#
# COMPACT_ATOMS: atom_id res chain seq x y z
N MET A 1 6.36 2.65 -14.40
CA MET A 1 5.57 3.52 -15.30
C MET A 1 5.83 5.01 -14.99
N THR A 2 5.83 5.88 -16.00
CA THR A 2 6.03 7.34 -15.85
C THR A 2 4.71 8.12 -15.68
N ASP A 3 4.75 9.35 -15.15
CA ASP A 3 3.57 10.24 -15.03
C ASP A 3 2.86 10.48 -16.37
N ARG A 4 3.64 10.60 -17.46
CA ARG A 4 3.09 10.84 -18.80
C ARG A 4 2.36 9.61 -19.33
N GLU A 5 2.93 8.43 -19.14
CA GLU A 5 2.30 7.15 -19.53
C GLU A 5 1.03 6.90 -18.71
N PHE A 6 1.13 7.05 -17.39
CA PHE A 6 -0.04 6.93 -16.51
C PHE A 6 -1.18 7.85 -16.93
N GLY A 7 -0.87 9.12 -17.22
CA GLY A 7 -1.88 10.06 -17.71
C GLY A 7 -2.55 9.65 -19.03
N LYS A 8 -1.84 8.94 -19.93
CA LYS A 8 -2.46 8.38 -21.14
C LYS A 8 -3.40 7.24 -20.81
N TYR A 9 -2.99 6.32 -19.93
CA TYR A 9 -3.84 5.22 -19.48
C TYR A 9 -5.10 5.74 -18.79
N MET A 10 -5.01 6.73 -17.90
CA MET A 10 -6.18 7.31 -17.25
C MET A 10 -7.18 7.93 -18.25
N SER A 11 -6.69 8.63 -19.29
CA SER A 11 -7.57 9.17 -20.34
C SER A 11 -8.26 8.08 -21.16
N ALA A 12 -7.59 6.96 -21.42
CA ALA A 12 -8.17 5.82 -22.13
C ALA A 12 -9.18 5.06 -21.25
N ILE A 13 -8.87 4.86 -19.96
CA ILE A 13 -9.78 4.27 -18.98
C ILE A 13 -11.08 5.07 -18.89
N ALA A 14 -10.99 6.41 -18.88
CA ALA A 14 -12.16 7.29 -18.88
C ALA A 14 -13.05 7.11 -20.13
N GLN A 15 -12.51 6.58 -21.22
CA GLN A 15 -13.24 6.24 -22.45
C GLN A 15 -13.71 4.77 -22.48
N GLY A 16 -13.49 4.02 -21.40
CA GLY A 16 -13.90 2.62 -21.26
C GLY A 16 -12.84 1.60 -21.69
N ASP A 17 -11.59 2.00 -21.93
CA ASP A 17 -10.53 1.08 -22.30
C ASP A 17 -10.10 0.20 -21.12
N ARG A 18 -10.38 -1.10 -21.23
CA ARG A 18 -10.08 -2.10 -20.20
C ARG A 18 -8.62 -2.53 -20.20
N GLU A 19 -7.93 -2.45 -21.34
CA GLU A 19 -6.51 -2.83 -21.44
C GLU A 19 -5.64 -1.82 -20.68
N SER A 20 -5.93 -0.52 -20.79
CA SER A 20 -5.29 0.50 -19.97
C SER A 20 -5.52 0.30 -18.47
N LEU A 21 -6.73 -0.12 -18.07
CA LEU A 21 -7.01 -0.45 -16.66
C LEU A 21 -6.16 -1.64 -16.21
N ARG A 22 -6.06 -2.68 -17.04
CA ARG A 22 -5.23 -3.86 -16.76
C ARG A 22 -3.75 -3.50 -16.59
N ALA A 23 -3.21 -2.66 -17.48
CA ALA A 23 -1.82 -2.21 -17.37
C ALA A 23 -1.56 -1.44 -16.06
N VAL A 24 -2.51 -0.62 -15.62
CA VAL A 24 -2.44 0.08 -14.33
C VAL A 24 -2.59 -0.90 -13.16
N TYR A 25 -3.47 -1.88 -13.27
CA TYR A 25 -3.64 -2.93 -12.27
C TYR A 25 -2.35 -3.72 -12.06
N ASP A 26 -1.76 -4.26 -13.13
CA ASP A 26 -0.58 -5.11 -13.07
C ASP A 26 0.64 -4.36 -12.48
N GLU A 27 0.79 -3.06 -12.79
CA GLU A 27 1.87 -2.23 -12.27
C GLU A 27 1.69 -1.90 -10.78
N TYR A 28 0.46 -1.56 -10.35
CA TYR A 28 0.24 -0.96 -9.03
C TYR A 28 -0.42 -1.88 -8.01
N LEU A 29 -0.89 -3.07 -8.37
CA LEU A 29 -1.56 -4.00 -7.45
C LEU A 29 -0.78 -4.17 -6.13
N LYS A 30 0.52 -4.49 -6.23
CA LYS A 30 1.38 -4.70 -5.06
C LYS A 30 1.53 -3.45 -4.20
N LEU A 31 1.63 -2.27 -4.81
CA LEU A 31 1.74 -1.01 -4.10
C LEU A 31 0.45 -0.68 -3.35
N ILE A 32 -0.69 -0.75 -4.04
CA ILE A 32 -1.98 -0.45 -3.43
C ILE A 32 -2.27 -1.42 -2.30
N PHE A 33 -2.06 -2.71 -2.54
CA PHE A 33 -2.22 -3.74 -1.52
C PHE A 33 -1.33 -3.46 -0.29
N ALA A 34 -0.04 -3.16 -0.49
CA ALA A 34 0.87 -2.86 0.62
C ALA A 34 0.41 -1.64 1.43
N VAL A 35 -0.01 -0.55 0.78
CA VAL A 35 -0.50 0.66 1.44
C VAL A 35 -1.77 0.38 2.26
N VAL A 36 -2.71 -0.35 1.68
CA VAL A 36 -3.98 -0.69 2.33
C VAL A 36 -3.72 -1.64 3.51
N TYR A 37 -2.93 -2.69 3.31
CA TYR A 37 -2.57 -3.65 4.35
C TYR A 37 -1.81 -3.00 5.50
N ASP A 38 -0.88 -2.08 5.21
CA ASP A 38 -0.15 -1.36 6.24
C ASP A 38 -1.07 -0.48 7.11
N THR A 39 -2.17 0.01 6.53
CA THR A 39 -3.17 0.82 7.22
C THR A 39 -4.14 -0.05 8.05
N ILE A 40 -4.70 -1.12 7.47
CA ILE A 40 -5.76 -1.93 8.11
C ILE A 40 -5.18 -3.07 8.99
N ARG A 41 -4.00 -3.60 8.66
CA ARG A 41 -3.34 -4.76 9.30
C ARG A 41 -4.13 -6.07 9.28
N GLN A 42 -5.22 -6.14 8.52
CA GLN A 42 -6.01 -7.35 8.30
C GLN A 42 -5.98 -7.75 6.82
N ARG A 43 -5.65 -9.02 6.55
CA ARG A 43 -5.30 -9.47 5.19
C ARG A 43 -6.49 -9.48 4.24
N GLU A 44 -7.63 -10.01 4.68
CA GLU A 44 -8.87 -10.14 3.90
C GLU A 44 -9.43 -8.75 3.58
N GLU A 45 -9.56 -7.91 4.60
CA GLU A 45 -10.01 -6.52 4.43
C GLU A 45 -9.13 -5.72 3.47
N ALA A 46 -7.81 -5.92 3.52
CA ALA A 46 -6.91 -5.27 2.59
C ALA A 46 -7.09 -5.75 1.14
N GLU A 47 -7.43 -7.02 0.96
CA GLU A 47 -7.72 -7.65 -0.32
C GLU A 47 -8.98 -7.06 -0.96
N ASP A 48 -10.04 -6.94 -0.15
CA ASP A 48 -11.32 -6.36 -0.55
C ASP A 48 -11.18 -4.88 -0.91
N VAL A 49 -10.58 -4.08 -0.02
CA VAL A 49 -10.37 -2.64 -0.27
C VAL A 49 -9.47 -2.42 -1.49
N THR A 50 -8.47 -3.28 -1.72
CA THR A 50 -7.64 -3.19 -2.93
C THR A 50 -8.44 -3.48 -4.19
N SER A 51 -9.34 -4.46 -4.16
CA SER A 51 -10.22 -4.77 -5.28
C SER A 51 -11.18 -3.61 -5.56
N GLU A 52 -11.83 -3.09 -4.52
CA GLU A 52 -12.68 -1.90 -4.59
C GLU A 52 -11.94 -0.68 -5.11
N PHE A 53 -10.67 -0.52 -4.75
CA PHE A 53 -9.83 0.58 -5.22
C PHE A 53 -9.75 0.60 -6.74
N PHE A 54 -9.49 -0.53 -7.41
CA PHE A 54 -9.39 -0.57 -8.87
C PHE A 54 -10.74 -0.39 -9.56
N ILE A 55 -11.83 -0.85 -8.94
CA ILE A 55 -13.20 -0.56 -9.42
C ILE A 55 -13.48 0.94 -9.33
N LYS A 56 -13.12 1.57 -8.21
CA LYS A 56 -13.25 3.00 -8.02
C LYS A 56 -12.38 3.78 -9.00
N LEU A 57 -11.14 3.34 -9.21
CA LEU A 57 -10.17 3.95 -10.13
C LEU A 57 -10.74 4.06 -11.54
N TYR A 58 -11.41 3.01 -12.03
CA TYR A 58 -12.11 3.02 -13.31
C TYR A 58 -13.18 4.13 -13.38
N ARG A 59 -13.94 4.33 -12.30
CA ARG A 59 -15.01 5.35 -12.22
C ARG A 59 -14.51 6.79 -12.12
N ILE A 60 -13.34 6.99 -11.53
CA ILE A 60 -12.79 8.34 -11.27
C ILE A 60 -11.65 8.69 -12.24
N ALA A 61 -11.47 7.92 -13.31
CA ALA A 61 -10.31 8.04 -14.17
C ALA A 61 -10.18 9.41 -14.85
N ASP A 62 -11.33 10.02 -15.16
CA ASP A 62 -11.46 11.37 -15.71
C ASP A 62 -11.02 12.48 -14.74
N SER A 63 -11.06 12.22 -13.43
CA SER A 63 -10.69 13.18 -12.39
C SER A 63 -9.16 13.34 -12.23
N TYR A 64 -8.36 12.47 -12.83
CA TYR A 64 -6.90 12.54 -12.72
C TYR A 64 -6.34 13.77 -13.44
N LYS A 65 -5.63 14.62 -12.70
CA LYS A 65 -4.94 15.81 -13.22
C LYS A 65 -3.43 15.57 -13.28
N LYS A 66 -2.86 15.77 -14.47
CA LYS A 66 -1.39 15.70 -14.70
C LYS A 66 -0.65 16.68 -13.80
N GLY A 67 0.56 16.30 -13.38
CA GLY A 67 1.44 17.15 -12.57
C GLY A 67 1.26 17.01 -11.05
N THR A 68 0.33 16.17 -10.59
CA THR A 68 0.12 15.88 -9.16
C THR A 68 1.00 14.75 -8.62
N GLY A 69 1.71 14.03 -9.50
CA GLY A 69 2.44 12.80 -9.18
C GLY A 69 1.48 11.62 -9.08
N HIS A 70 1.40 10.81 -10.14
CA HIS A 70 0.42 9.71 -10.22
C HIS A 70 0.45 8.76 -9.02
N LYS A 71 1.64 8.39 -8.53
CA LYS A 71 1.78 7.51 -7.37
C LYS A 71 1.22 8.13 -6.10
N ARG A 72 1.47 9.42 -5.89
CA ARG A 72 0.93 10.17 -4.74
C ARG A 72 -0.59 10.19 -4.79
N TRP A 73 -1.16 10.43 -5.96
CA TRP A 73 -2.61 10.43 -6.16
C TRP A 73 -3.23 9.06 -5.86
N LEU A 74 -2.68 7.97 -6.43
CA LEU A 74 -3.12 6.61 -6.17
C LEU A 74 -3.06 6.26 -4.68
N VAL A 75 -1.92 6.52 -4.02
CA VAL A 75 -1.73 6.18 -2.60
C VAL A 75 -2.61 7.01 -1.68
N THR A 76 -2.87 8.26 -2.01
CA THR A 76 -3.82 9.10 -1.24
C THR A 76 -5.22 8.49 -1.27
N ILE A 77 -5.69 8.07 -2.45
CA ILE A 77 -7.00 7.44 -2.59
C ILE A 77 -7.04 6.10 -1.83
N ALA A 78 -6.03 5.25 -1.99
CA ALA A 78 -5.96 3.95 -1.33
C ALA A 78 -5.97 4.08 0.19
N LYS A 79 -5.19 5.01 0.73
CA LYS A 79 -5.13 5.28 2.18
C LYS A 79 -6.45 5.80 2.72
N ASN A 80 -7.12 6.69 2.00
CA ASN A 80 -8.44 7.18 2.40
C ASN A 80 -9.47 6.04 2.43
N MET A 81 -9.48 5.17 1.41
CA MET A 81 -10.36 4.00 1.39
C MET A 81 -10.09 3.04 2.55
N ALA A 82 -8.82 2.81 2.88
CA ALA A 82 -8.45 1.99 4.03
C ALA A 82 -8.95 2.59 5.36
N ILE A 83 -8.78 3.90 5.56
CA ILE A 83 -9.27 4.61 6.75
C ILE A 83 -10.81 4.54 6.83
N ASP A 84 -11.49 4.71 5.70
CA ASP A 84 -12.95 4.62 5.66
C ASP A 84 -13.45 3.20 5.97
N ARG A 85 -12.71 2.16 5.57
CA ARG A 85 -13.00 0.78 5.95
C ARG A 85 -12.80 0.54 7.44
N ILE A 86 -11.70 1.01 8.04
CA ILE A 86 -11.49 0.92 9.50
C ILE A 86 -12.66 1.56 10.25
N ARG A 87 -13.06 2.78 9.87
CA ARG A 87 -14.22 3.45 10.46
C ARG A 87 -15.53 2.67 10.31
N LYS A 88 -15.66 1.89 9.24
CA LYS A 88 -16.83 1.03 9.01
C LYS A 88 -16.78 -0.20 9.91
N ILE A 89 -15.63 -0.85 10.01
CA ILE A 89 -15.40 -1.99 10.91
C ILE A 89 -15.65 -1.55 12.37
N ASP A 90 -15.11 -0.41 12.79
CA ASP A 90 -15.36 0.12 14.14
C ASP A 90 -16.85 0.35 14.41
N ARG A 91 -17.60 0.88 13.43
CA ARG A 91 -19.06 1.04 13.55
C ARG A 91 -19.79 -0.29 13.55
N GLU A 92 -19.35 -1.27 12.77
CA GLU A 92 -19.91 -2.63 12.74
C GLU A 92 -19.66 -3.33 14.09
N MET A 93 -18.46 -3.20 14.67
CA MET A 93 -18.12 -3.72 16.00
C MET A 93 -18.90 -3.02 17.13
N LEU A 94 -19.09 -1.69 17.06
CA LEU A 94 -19.90 -0.95 18.05
C LEU A 94 -21.38 -1.36 18.05
N VAL A 95 -21.88 -1.95 16.97
CA VAL A 95 -23.24 -2.51 16.87
C VAL A 95 -23.27 -3.96 17.37
N ASP A 96 -22.12 -4.64 17.42
CA ASP A 96 -22.00 -6.09 17.68
C ASP A 96 -21.40 -6.44 19.07
N GLU A 97 -20.89 -5.48 19.84
CA GLU A 97 -20.33 -5.75 21.18
C GLU A 97 -21.39 -5.90 22.30
N MET A 98 -21.88 -7.13 22.44
CA MET A 98 -21.69 -7.91 23.68
C MET A 98 -20.52 -8.89 23.38
N PRO A 99 -19.53 -9.06 24.27
CA PRO A 99 -18.13 -9.22 23.85
C PRO A 99 -17.74 -10.68 23.58
N GLU A 100 -16.82 -10.91 22.64
CA GLU A 100 -15.62 -11.72 22.87
C GLU A 100 -14.45 -11.25 22.00
N ARG A 101 -13.35 -10.95 22.67
CA ARG A 101 -12.03 -10.69 22.12
C ARG A 101 -11.35 -12.04 21.96
N ASP A 102 -10.88 -12.39 20.77
CA ASP A 102 -9.95 -13.51 20.65
C ASP A 102 -8.76 -13.23 19.73
N GLU A 103 -7.60 -13.65 20.23
CA GLU A 103 -6.27 -13.51 19.64
C GLU A 103 -5.99 -14.76 18.79
N GLY A 104 -5.71 -14.61 17.49
CA GLY A 104 -5.47 -15.76 16.61
C GLY A 104 -4.08 -15.78 15.97
N LYS A 105 -3.20 -16.66 16.45
CA LYS A 105 -1.88 -16.99 15.87
C LYS A 105 -1.93 -18.29 15.02
N THR A 106 -1.08 -18.33 13.96
CA THR A 106 -0.44 -19.49 13.26
C THR A 106 -1.34 -20.42 12.39
N MET A 107 -0.92 -21.06 11.27
CA MET A 107 0.35 -21.72 10.89
C MET A 107 0.44 -22.12 9.37
N GLU A 108 1.60 -21.87 8.74
CA GLU A 108 2.45 -22.62 7.75
C GLU A 108 2.04 -23.27 6.38
N SER A 109 3.11 -23.39 5.53
CA SER A 109 3.36 -24.11 4.24
C SER A 109 3.07 -23.37 2.92
N GLN A 110 3.95 -23.25 1.90
CA GLN A 110 5.20 -23.92 1.48
C GLN A 110 5.99 -23.05 0.47
N VAL A 111 7.20 -23.53 0.08
CA VAL A 111 8.12 -23.14 -1.01
C VAL A 111 9.43 -22.46 -0.55
N VAL A 112 10.37 -23.38 -0.31
CA VAL A 112 11.77 -23.26 0.05
C VAL A 112 12.56 -22.66 -1.12
N GLU A 113 12.97 -21.40 -0.95
CA GLU A 113 14.06 -20.68 -1.64
C GLU A 113 14.03 -19.17 -1.27
N SER A 114 12.95 -18.72 -0.61
CA SER A 114 12.72 -17.32 -0.17
C SER A 114 12.88 -17.07 1.34
N LEU A 115 13.39 -18.05 2.09
CA LEU A 115 13.32 -18.07 3.56
C LEU A 115 14.03 -16.91 4.26
N THR A 116 15.13 -16.38 3.71
CA THR A 116 15.94 -15.35 4.37
C THR A 116 15.33 -13.95 4.31
N LEU A 117 14.71 -13.55 3.19
CA LEU A 117 14.17 -12.20 3.05
C LEU A 117 12.86 -12.01 3.82
N LYS A 118 11.96 -13.01 3.80
CA LYS A 118 10.69 -12.94 4.55
C LYS A 118 10.91 -12.88 6.05
N GLN A 119 11.85 -13.67 6.57
CA GLN A 119 12.25 -13.61 7.98
C GLN A 119 12.91 -12.27 8.33
N ALA A 120 13.75 -11.74 7.44
CA ALA A 120 14.37 -10.43 7.63
C ALA A 120 13.34 -9.29 7.67
N VAL A 121 12.34 -9.31 6.78
CA VAL A 121 11.25 -8.33 6.77
C VAL A 121 10.40 -8.43 8.05
N ALA A 122 10.20 -9.64 8.59
CA ALA A 122 9.49 -9.83 9.86
C ALA A 122 10.21 -9.22 11.08
N THR A 123 11.51 -8.90 10.98
CA THR A 123 12.25 -8.19 12.05
C THR A 123 12.08 -6.67 12.02
N LEU A 124 11.46 -6.15 10.96
CA LEU A 124 11.23 -4.72 10.83
C LEU A 124 10.08 -4.29 11.73
N LYS A 125 10.24 -3.11 12.33
CA LYS A 125 9.10 -2.46 12.99
C LYS A 125 8.07 -2.08 11.92
N PRO A 126 6.76 -1.97 12.26
CA PRO A 126 5.71 -1.60 11.30
C PRO A 126 6.06 -0.33 10.51
N GLU A 127 6.60 0.69 11.19
CA GLU A 127 7.01 1.95 10.57
C GLU A 127 8.25 1.84 9.66
N GLU A 128 9.17 0.92 9.96
CA GLU A 128 10.33 0.65 9.10
C GLU A 128 9.90 -0.06 7.81
N GLN A 129 8.99 -1.03 7.93
CA GLN A 129 8.43 -1.77 6.82
C GLN A 129 7.60 -0.85 5.92
N GLU A 130 6.75 0.02 6.49
CA GLU A 130 5.96 0.98 5.72
C GLU A 130 6.83 1.93 4.90
N ILE A 131 7.88 2.50 5.49
CA ILE A 131 8.79 3.41 4.78
C ILE A 131 9.58 2.65 3.70
N LEU A 132 9.99 1.41 3.98
CA LEU A 132 10.64 0.54 3.00
C LEU A 132 9.69 0.24 1.82
N ASP A 133 8.43 -0.10 2.09
CA ASP A 133 7.44 -0.42 1.07
C ASP A 133 7.13 0.81 0.21
N LEU A 134 6.88 1.97 0.83
CA LEU A 134 6.72 3.23 0.08
C LEU A 134 7.96 3.54 -0.77
N LYS A 135 9.17 3.29 -0.25
CA LYS A 135 10.41 3.61 -0.98
C LYS A 135 10.69 2.63 -2.13
N VAL A 136 10.58 1.34 -1.88
CA VAL A 136 11.04 0.27 -2.78
C VAL A 136 9.91 -0.22 -3.69
N VAL A 137 8.72 -0.44 -3.13
CA VAL A 137 7.55 -0.89 -3.89
C VAL A 137 6.82 0.32 -4.49
N GLY A 138 6.60 1.35 -3.69
CA GLY A 138 5.98 2.60 -4.11
C GLY A 138 6.89 3.46 -4.99
N GLY A 139 8.21 3.29 -4.92
CA GLY A 139 9.15 4.10 -5.67
C GLY A 139 9.04 5.61 -5.37
N PHE A 140 8.61 5.96 -4.16
CA PHE A 140 8.55 7.35 -3.71
C PHE A 140 9.96 7.89 -3.38
N THR A 141 10.15 9.19 -3.54
CA THR A 141 11.33 9.89 -3.03
C THR A 141 11.22 10.07 -1.51
N PHE A 142 12.34 10.25 -0.82
CA PHE A 142 12.30 10.51 0.63
C PHE A 142 11.52 11.80 0.97
N LYS A 143 11.57 12.79 0.07
CA LYS A 143 10.79 14.02 0.19
C LYS A 143 9.28 13.76 0.13
N GLU A 144 8.84 12.95 -0.82
CA GLU A 144 7.42 12.58 -0.95
C GLU A 144 6.93 11.79 0.26
N ILE A 145 7.71 10.82 0.74
CA ILE A 145 7.37 10.05 1.95
C ILE A 145 7.31 10.97 3.17
N ALA A 146 8.24 11.92 3.29
CA ALA A 146 8.25 12.92 4.37
C ALA A 146 6.99 13.79 4.38
N GLU A 147 6.60 14.31 3.21
CA GLU A 147 5.34 15.05 3.03
C GLU A 147 4.11 14.21 3.39
N MET A 148 4.06 12.95 2.92
CA MET A 148 2.94 12.04 3.17
C MET A 148 2.79 11.64 4.65
N LYS A 149 3.92 11.52 5.36
CA LYS A 149 3.95 11.09 6.77
C LYS A 149 3.93 12.27 7.74
N GLY A 150 4.04 13.51 7.26
CA GLY A 150 4.13 14.70 8.10
C GLY A 150 5.39 14.71 8.98
N ARG A 151 6.49 14.11 8.51
CA ARG A 151 7.75 13.98 9.27
C ARG A 151 8.92 14.57 8.51
N PRO A 152 9.98 15.06 9.19
CA PRO A 152 11.18 15.56 8.52
C PRO A 152 11.81 14.50 7.60
N ILE A 153 12.32 14.93 6.44
CA ILE A 153 13.01 14.04 5.49
C ILE A 153 14.18 13.28 6.11
N GLY A 154 14.89 13.89 7.06
CA GLY A 154 15.96 13.25 7.82
C GLY A 154 15.46 12.07 8.65
N THR A 155 14.29 12.20 9.28
CA THR A 155 13.65 11.12 10.04
C THR A 155 13.28 9.96 9.13
N ILE A 156 12.65 10.22 7.98
CA ILE A 156 12.29 9.17 7.00
C ILE A 156 13.54 8.45 6.49
N THR A 157 14.58 9.21 6.14
CA THR A 157 15.84 8.65 5.63
C THR A 157 16.52 7.79 6.70
N TRP A 158 16.50 8.23 7.96
CA TRP A 158 17.02 7.46 9.08
C TRP A 158 16.26 6.14 9.27
N ILE A 159 14.92 6.18 9.31
CA ILE A 159 14.10 4.96 9.46
C ILE A 159 14.34 3.99 8.31
N TYR A 160 14.39 4.48 7.06
CA TYR A 160 14.71 3.65 5.89
C TYR A 160 16.08 2.97 6.05
N ASN A 161 17.10 3.71 6.47
CA ASN A 161 18.43 3.16 6.67
C ASN A 161 18.48 2.14 7.81
N GLN A 162 17.71 2.32 8.89
CA GLN A 162 17.55 1.31 9.93
C GLN A 162 16.94 0.01 9.37
N ALA A 163 15.90 0.12 8.55
CA ALA A 163 15.28 -1.02 7.88
C ALA A 163 16.29 -1.77 7.00
N ILE A 164 17.03 -1.05 6.15
CA ILE A 164 18.06 -1.64 5.27
C ILE A 164 19.19 -2.28 6.06
N GLN A 165 19.64 -1.68 7.17
CA GLN A 165 20.67 -2.27 8.02
C GLN A 165 20.23 -3.60 8.63
N LYS A 166 18.98 -3.71 9.09
CA LYS A 166 18.42 -4.97 9.61
C LYS A 166 18.35 -6.04 8.52
N LEU A 167 17.83 -5.68 7.34
CA LEU A 167 17.76 -6.61 6.20
C LEU A 167 19.14 -7.10 5.74
N ARG A 168 20.17 -6.23 5.79
CA ARG A 168 21.55 -6.61 5.45
C ARG A 168 22.17 -7.60 6.45
N ARG A 169 21.85 -7.47 7.74
CA ARG A 169 22.36 -8.38 8.79
C ARG A 169 21.78 -9.80 8.69
N CYS A 170 20.56 -9.93 8.16
CA CYS A 170 19.90 -11.23 7.97
C CYS A 170 20.27 -11.93 6.64
N ARG A 171 21.11 -11.31 5.80
CA ARG A 171 21.57 -11.87 4.52
C ARG A 171 22.94 -12.56 4.63
N LEU A 172 23.51 -12.64 5.84
CA LEU A 172 24.71 -13.39 6.21
C LEU A 172 24.29 -14.63 7.00
#